data_AF-M7WFN2-F1
#
_entry.id   AF-M7WFN2-F1
#
_cell.length_a   1.000
_cell.length_b   1.000
_cell.length_c   1.000
_cell.angle_alpha   90.00
_cell.angle_beta   90.00
_cell.angle_gamma   90.00
#
_symmetry.space_group_name_H-M   'P 1'
#
loop_
_entity.id
_entity.type
_entity.pdbx_description
1 polymer ?
#
loop_
_entity_poly.entity_id
_entity_poly.type
_entity_poly.pdbx_seq_one_letter_code
_entity_poly.pdbx_strand_id
1 'polypeptide(L)'
;MEVENYFEIVPAGNMATVQIVEGFALDFFNIALQPSEDQSNSVKVFMVKDEKPILLCILDEKAGMYQIKTNIEIETGSRVIFQVIGKGTVTFSGITYKTNFDDGACSCEECGMEEADSGEEEISNE
;
A
#
# COMPACT_ATOMS: atom_id res chain seq x y z
N MET A 1 5.12 13.68 13.75
CA MET A 1 4.72 12.56 12.88
C MET A 1 4.50 11.38 13.80
N GLU A 2 3.26 10.94 13.92
CA GLU A 2 2.90 9.77 14.72
C GLU A 2 3.18 8.54 13.86
N VAL A 3 4.04 7.65 14.34
CA VAL A 3 4.48 6.44 13.65
C VAL A 3 4.44 5.29 14.64
N GLU A 4 3.78 4.20 14.27
CA GLU A 4 3.66 2.99 15.08
C GLU A 4 4.09 1.77 14.29
N ASN A 5 4.62 0.76 14.99
CA ASN A 5 4.98 -0.49 14.34
C ASN A 5 3.72 -1.30 14.05
N TYR A 6 3.61 -1.82 12.84
CA TYR A 6 2.60 -2.79 12.46
C TYR A 6 3.20 -4.19 12.44
N PHE A 7 2.52 -5.14 13.07
CA PHE A 7 2.95 -6.54 13.10
C PHE A 7 1.75 -7.48 13.17
N GLU A 8 1.71 -8.49 12.31
CA GLU A 8 0.63 -9.47 12.23
C GLU A 8 1.19 -10.87 11.98
N ILE A 9 0.63 -11.90 12.63
CA ILE A 9 1.02 -13.31 12.46
C ILE A 9 -0.15 -14.08 11.88
N VAL A 10 0.04 -14.70 10.72
CA VAL A 10 -1.02 -15.41 10.00
C VAL A 10 -0.59 -16.85 9.69
N PRO A 11 -1.19 -17.85 10.34
CA PRO A 11 -1.00 -19.24 9.97
C PRO A 11 -1.58 -19.51 8.58
N ALA A 12 -0.93 -20.39 7.82
CA ALA A 12 -1.43 -20.79 6.50
C ALA A 12 -2.82 -21.42 6.60
N GLY A 13 -3.66 -21.13 5.60
CA GLY A 13 -5.09 -21.46 5.61
C GLY A 13 -5.97 -20.34 6.18
N ASN A 14 -5.40 -19.35 6.85
CA ASN A 14 -6.13 -18.19 7.38
C ASN A 14 -5.94 -16.93 6.52
N MET A 15 -6.72 -15.91 6.87
CA MET A 15 -6.65 -14.58 6.28
C MET A 15 -6.48 -13.55 7.40
N ALA A 16 -5.76 -12.48 7.11
CA ALA A 16 -5.74 -11.27 7.93
C ALA A 16 -6.40 -10.12 7.18
N THR A 17 -7.32 -9.42 7.83
CA THR A 17 -7.94 -8.21 7.26
C THR A 17 -7.26 -7.00 7.86
N VAL A 18 -6.76 -6.11 7.00
CA VAL A 18 -6.20 -4.83 7.40
C VAL A 18 -7.16 -3.73 6.96
N GLN A 19 -7.68 -2.99 7.93
CA GLN A 19 -8.50 -1.82 7.71
C GLN A 19 -7.70 -0.60 8.17
N ILE A 20 -7.38 0.28 7.22
CA ILE A 20 -6.71 1.54 7.52
C ILE A 20 -7.78 2.60 7.80
N VAL A 21 -7.64 3.29 8.93
CA VAL A 21 -8.52 4.40 9.32
C VAL A 21 -8.17 5.67 8.54
N GLU A 22 -9.14 6.56 8.35
CA GLU A 22 -8.90 7.86 7.71
C GLU A 22 -7.82 8.68 8.43
N GLY A 23 -6.96 9.33 7.66
CA GLY A 23 -5.81 10.10 8.15
C GLY A 23 -4.57 9.26 8.51
N PHE A 24 -4.59 7.95 8.27
CA PHE A 24 -3.43 7.06 8.42
C PHE A 24 -3.14 6.29 7.14
N ALA A 25 -1.89 5.84 6.98
CA ALA A 25 -1.45 4.89 5.96
C ALA A 25 -0.60 3.80 6.61
N LEU A 26 -0.44 2.68 5.90
CA LEU A 26 0.43 1.57 6.30
C LEU A 26 1.48 1.32 5.22
N ASP A 27 2.74 1.48 5.60
CA ASP A 27 3.86 1.03 4.81
C ASP A 27 4.29 -0.37 5.24
N PHE A 28 4.25 -1.29 4.29
CA PHE A 28 4.46 -2.69 4.52
C PHE A 28 5.79 -3.16 3.94
N PHE A 29 6.71 -3.64 4.81
CA PHE A 29 8.13 -3.78 4.47
C PHE A 29 8.65 -5.21 4.41
N ASN A 30 8.03 -6.16 5.12
CA ASN A 30 8.59 -7.50 5.21
C ASN A 30 7.51 -8.56 5.42
N ILE A 31 7.68 -9.67 4.70
CA ILE A 31 6.90 -10.92 4.85
C ILE A 31 7.89 -12.02 5.14
N ALA A 32 7.77 -12.69 6.29
CA ALA A 32 8.67 -13.76 6.66
C ALA A 32 7.92 -15.04 7.04
N LEU A 33 8.47 -16.17 6.64
CA LEU A 33 8.00 -17.50 6.96
C LEU A 33 8.71 -17.98 8.22
N GLN A 34 7.93 -18.38 9.22
CA GLN A 34 8.45 -18.98 10.42
C GLN A 34 9.07 -20.35 10.09
N PRO A 35 10.34 -20.60 10.45
CA PRO A 35 10.97 -21.87 10.18
C PRO A 35 10.28 -23.04 10.90
N SER A 36 10.28 -24.22 10.28
CA SER A 36 9.84 -25.47 10.91
C SER A 36 11.02 -26.37 11.24
N GLU A 37 10.83 -27.27 12.21
CA GLU A 37 11.85 -28.26 12.57
C GLU A 37 12.18 -29.20 11.40
N ASP A 38 11.19 -29.52 10.57
CA ASP A 38 11.32 -30.43 9.42
C ASP A 38 11.64 -29.72 8.09
N GLN A 39 11.84 -28.39 8.13
CA GLN A 39 12.13 -27.53 6.97
C GLN A 39 11.18 -27.76 5.79
N SER A 40 9.89 -27.90 6.09
CA SER A 40 8.88 -28.25 5.10
C SER A 40 7.80 -27.19 4.90
N ASN A 41 7.89 -26.05 5.58
CA ASN A 41 6.96 -24.96 5.35
C ASN A 41 7.15 -24.37 3.95
N SER A 42 6.03 -24.10 3.30
CA SER A 42 5.96 -23.50 1.96
C SER A 42 4.62 -22.81 1.82
N VAL A 43 4.63 -21.52 1.51
CA VAL A 43 3.45 -20.66 1.48
C VAL A 43 3.45 -19.76 0.25
N LYS A 44 2.24 -19.48 -0.24
CA LYS A 44 1.96 -18.40 -1.19
C LYS A 44 1.16 -17.33 -0.45
N VAL A 45 1.60 -16.09 -0.57
CA VAL A 45 0.94 -14.95 0.07
C VAL A 45 0.30 -14.08 -0.98
N PHE A 46 -1.00 -13.86 -0.85
CA PHE A 46 -1.79 -12.98 -1.71
C PHE A 46 -2.28 -11.77 -0.93
N MET A 47 -2.38 -10.64 -1.63
CA MET A 47 -3.20 -9.50 -1.21
C MET A 47 -4.46 -9.48 -2.06
N VAL A 48 -5.63 -9.38 -1.42
CA VAL A 48 -6.91 -9.18 -2.09
C VAL A 48 -7.31 -7.73 -1.90
N LYS A 49 -7.39 -7.00 -3.01
CA LYS A 49 -7.91 -5.63 -3.11
C LYS A 49 -8.97 -5.61 -4.21
N ASP A 50 -10.12 -5.00 -3.95
CA ASP A 50 -11.23 -4.91 -4.90
C ASP A 50 -11.62 -6.28 -5.51
N GLU A 51 -11.72 -7.29 -4.64
CA GLU A 51 -12.04 -8.69 -4.98
C GLU A 51 -11.03 -9.41 -5.89
N LYS A 52 -9.90 -8.76 -6.21
CA LYS A 52 -8.84 -9.32 -7.07
C LYS A 52 -7.66 -9.79 -6.23
N PRO A 53 -7.31 -11.08 -6.27
CA PRO A 53 -6.10 -11.59 -5.61
C PRO A 53 -4.86 -11.24 -6.43
N ILE A 54 -3.87 -10.66 -5.75
CA ILE A 54 -2.55 -10.32 -6.27
C ILE A 54 -1.54 -11.17 -5.52
N LEU A 55 -0.76 -11.99 -6.24
CA LEU A 55 0.32 -12.77 -5.63
C LEU A 55 1.45 -11.81 -5.24
N LEU A 56 1.76 -11.73 -3.94
CA LEU A 56 2.89 -10.94 -3.45
C LEU A 56 4.18 -11.74 -3.49
N CYS A 57 4.16 -12.96 -2.95
CA CYS A 57 5.35 -13.78 -2.83
C CYS A 57 5.06 -15.27 -2.61
N ILE A 58 6.13 -16.05 -2.78
CA ILE A 58 6.21 -17.46 -2.41
C ILE A 58 7.41 -17.59 -1.48
N LEU A 59 7.19 -18.18 -0.31
CA LEU A 59 8.24 -18.49 0.66
C LEU A 59 8.30 -20.00 0.84
N ASP A 60 9.49 -20.57 0.85
CA ASP A 60 9.71 -22.01 0.84
C ASP A 60 11.04 -22.35 1.51
N GLU A 61 10.99 -23.14 2.59
CA GLU A 61 12.17 -23.49 3.37
C GLU A 61 13.16 -24.35 2.58
N LYS A 62 12.66 -25.29 1.75
CA LYS A 62 13.52 -26.18 0.95
C LYS A 62 14.27 -25.42 -0.14
N ALA A 63 13.68 -24.33 -0.62
CA ALA A 63 14.32 -23.41 -1.55
C ALA A 63 15.20 -22.36 -0.85
N GLY A 64 15.22 -22.30 0.49
CA GLY A 64 15.93 -21.28 1.26
C GLY A 64 15.28 -19.89 1.22
N MET A 65 14.01 -19.78 0.81
CA MET A 65 13.27 -18.53 0.67
C MET A 65 12.44 -18.26 1.92
N TYR A 66 13.06 -17.68 2.95
CA TYR A 66 12.40 -17.46 4.24
C TYR A 66 11.70 -16.11 4.37
N GLN A 67 12.12 -15.10 3.62
CA GLN A 67 11.55 -13.77 3.74
C GLN A 67 11.70 -12.99 2.44
N ILE A 68 10.83 -12.00 2.26
CA ILE A 68 10.99 -10.96 1.25
C ILE A 68 10.84 -9.59 1.87
N LYS A 69 11.59 -8.63 1.32
CA LYS A 69 11.36 -7.21 1.57
C LYS A 69 10.39 -6.67 0.53
N THR A 70 9.41 -5.90 0.98
CA THR A 70 8.41 -5.24 0.15
C THR A 70 8.52 -3.73 0.33
N ASN A 71 7.90 -3.00 -0.59
CA ASN A 71 7.57 -1.59 -0.39
C ASN A 71 6.16 -1.39 -0.89
N ILE A 72 5.18 -1.81 -0.07
CA ILE A 72 3.76 -1.72 -0.41
C ILE A 72 3.13 -0.73 0.56
N GLU A 73 2.62 0.37 0.02
CA GLU A 73 1.82 1.35 0.76
C GLU A 73 0.34 0.98 0.64
N ILE A 74 -0.37 0.97 1.76
CA ILE A 74 -1.82 0.83 1.82
C ILE A 74 -2.38 2.18 2.26
N GLU A 75 -3.08 2.81 1.33
CA GLU A 75 -3.61 4.16 1.45
C GLU A 75 -4.68 4.30 2.54
N THR A 76 -4.91 5.54 2.93
CA THR A 76 -5.92 5.90 3.91
C THR A 76 -7.33 5.44 3.51
N GLY A 77 -8.12 5.01 4.50
CA GLY A 77 -9.47 4.48 4.28
C GLY A 77 -9.55 3.13 3.57
N SER A 78 -8.42 2.56 3.12
CA SER A 78 -8.40 1.31 2.37
C SER A 78 -8.64 0.09 3.25
N ARG A 79 -9.26 -0.92 2.65
CA ARG A 79 -9.37 -2.27 3.21
C ARG A 79 -8.66 -3.26 2.31
N VAL A 80 -7.73 -4.05 2.87
CA VAL A 80 -7.07 -5.14 2.16
C VAL A 80 -7.14 -6.42 2.97
N ILE A 81 -7.10 -7.56 2.29
CA ILE A 81 -7.06 -8.88 2.92
C ILE A 81 -5.79 -9.60 2.49
N PHE A 82 -4.99 -10.05 3.45
CA PHE A 82 -3.87 -10.94 3.19
C PHE A 82 -4.33 -12.39 3.33
N GLN A 83 -4.13 -13.18 2.28
CA GLN A 83 -4.45 -14.61 2.27
C GLN A 83 -3.16 -15.41 2.21
N VAL A 84 -2.99 -16.34 3.15
CA VAL A 84 -1.82 -17.22 3.23
C VAL A 84 -2.24 -18.64 2.89
N ILE A 85 -1.71 -19.20 1.80
CA ILE A 85 -2.05 -20.54 1.32
C ILE A 85 -0.81 -21.43 1.40
N GLY A 86 -0.93 -22.64 1.97
CA GLY A 86 0.17 -23.60 2.04
C GLY A 86 0.34 -24.20 3.44
N LYS A 87 1.59 -24.40 3.86
CA LYS A 87 1.98 -24.93 5.17
C LYS A 87 2.95 -23.97 5.86
N GLY A 88 2.66 -23.62 7.11
CA GLY A 88 3.53 -22.78 7.95
C GLY A 88 2.81 -21.57 8.52
N THR A 89 3.58 -20.66 9.11
CA THR A 89 3.08 -19.40 9.68
C THR A 89 3.88 -18.24 9.09
N VAL A 90 3.18 -17.19 8.68
CA VAL A 90 3.78 -16.00 8.09
C VAL A 90 3.66 -14.83 9.05
N THR A 91 4.74 -14.05 9.18
CA THR A 91 4.73 -12.77 9.86
C THR A 91 4.75 -11.64 8.84
N PHE A 92 3.92 -10.65 9.08
CA PHE A 92 3.78 -9.44 8.29
C PHE A 92 4.24 -8.28 9.16
N SER A 93 5.17 -7.44 8.67
CA SER A 93 5.66 -6.28 9.43
C SER A 93 5.81 -5.02 8.58
N GLY A 94 5.46 -3.90 9.19
CA GLY A 94 5.46 -2.58 8.57
C GLY A 94 5.39 -1.47 9.62
N ILE A 95 5.01 -0.27 9.18
CA ILE A 95 4.68 0.85 10.07
C ILE A 95 3.38 1.50 9.63
N THR A 96 2.57 1.89 10.59
CA THR A 96 1.47 2.84 10.36
C THR A 96 1.95 4.24 10.66
N TYR A 97 1.52 5.21 9.86
CA TYR A 97 1.85 6.61 10.08
C TYR A 97 0.67 7.51 9.73
N LYS A 98 0.59 8.64 10.44
CA LYS A 98 -0.43 9.66 10.16
C LYS A 98 -0.10 10.39 8.86
N THR A 99 -1.05 10.42 7.93
CA THR A 99 -0.97 11.18 6.69
C THR A 99 -1.52 12.58 6.94
N ASN A 100 -0.72 13.61 6.66
CA ASN A 100 -1.21 14.98 6.65
C ASN A 100 -1.81 15.25 5.27
N PHE A 101 -3.00 14.70 4.99
CA PHE A 101 -3.83 15.30 3.96
C PHE A 101 -4.40 16.58 4.58
N ASP A 102 -3.68 17.67 4.39
CA ASP A 102 -4.29 18.99 4.41
C ASP A 102 -5.20 19.03 3.17
N ASP A 103 -6.50 19.01 3.38
CA ASP A 103 -7.54 19.15 2.35
C ASP A 103 -7.52 20.56 1.69
N GLY A 104 -6.43 21.30 1.85
CA GLY A 104 -6.27 22.72 1.54
C GLY A 104 -5.40 23.00 0.32
N ALA A 105 -5.31 22.09 -0.66
CA ALA A 105 -4.64 22.37 -1.92
C ALA A 105 -5.65 22.69 -3.04
N CYS A 106 -5.90 24.00 -3.20
CA CYS A 106 -6.53 24.69 -4.32
C CYS A 106 -8.07 24.63 -4.46
N SER A 107 -8.79 25.33 -3.58
CA SER A 107 -9.87 26.18 -4.10
C SER A 107 -9.21 27.29 -4.94
N CYS A 108 -9.05 27.06 -6.23
CA CYS A 108 -8.74 28.13 -7.19
C CYS A 108 -10.00 29.00 -7.40
N GLU A 109 -10.57 29.51 -6.32
CA GLU A 109 -11.49 30.64 -6.32
C GLU A 109 -10.65 31.88 -6.01
N GLU A 110 -9.93 32.37 -7.03
CA GLU A 110 -9.35 33.71 -7.19
C GLU A 110 -8.13 33.65 -8.13
N CYS A 111 -8.33 33.15 -9.35
CA CYS A 111 -7.50 33.61 -10.47
C CYS A 111 -8.28 34.74 -11.15
N GLY A 112 -8.22 35.94 -10.56
CA GLY A 112 -8.61 37.17 -11.24
C GLY A 112 -7.68 37.38 -12.44
N MET A 113 -8.03 36.79 -13.58
CA MET A 113 -7.49 37.24 -14.85
C MET A 113 -8.29 38.46 -15.25
N GLU A 114 -7.74 39.64 -14.98
CA GLU A 114 -8.17 40.87 -15.64
C GLU A 114 -8.11 40.65 -17.15
N GLU A 115 -9.21 40.93 -17.83
CA GLU A 115 -9.33 40.82 -19.29
C GLU A 115 -8.27 41.70 -19.94
N ALA A 116 -7.35 41.09 -20.69
CA ALA A 116 -6.47 41.83 -21.57
C ALA A 116 -7.30 42.42 -22.71
N ASP A 117 -7.47 43.73 -22.67
CA ASP A 117 -8.11 44.58 -23.66
C ASP A 117 -7.61 44.25 -25.08
N SER A 118 -8.55 43.84 -25.95
CA SER A 118 -8.29 43.52 -27.34
C SER A 118 -8.14 44.81 -28.15
N GLY A 119 -6.91 45.34 -28.19
CA GLY A 119 -6.53 46.40 -29.11
C GLY A 119 -6.41 45.87 -30.54
N GLU A 120 -7.45 46.11 -31.35
CA GLU A 120 -7.39 46.02 -32.81
C GLU A 120 -6.41 47.08 -33.34
N GLU A 121 -5.38 46.67 -34.11
CA GLU A 121 -4.74 47.57 -35.08
C GLU A 121 -4.62 46.84 -36.43
N GLU A 122 -5.56 47.19 -37.32
CA GLU A 122 -5.45 47.01 -38.76
C GLU A 122 -4.29 47.87 -39.29
N ILE A 123 -3.35 47.28 -40.03
CA ILE A 123 -2.53 48.05 -40.99
C ILE A 123 -2.46 47.30 -42.31
N SER A 124 -2.91 48.02 -43.34
CA SER A 124 -3.08 47.71 -44.75
C SER A 124 -1.78 47.43 -45.50
N ASN A 125 -1.82 46.47 -46.42
CA ASN A 125 -0.83 46.30 -47.48
C ASN A 125 -1.16 47.24 -48.67
N GLU A 126 -0.25 48.16 -48.99
CA GLU A 126 -0.05 48.70 -50.34
C GLU A 126 1.46 48.74 -50.66
#